data_AF-A0A3D3P9P3-F1
#
_entry.id   AF-A0A3D3P9P3-F1
#
_cell.length_a   1.000
_cell.length_b   1.000
_cell.length_c   1.000
_cell.angle_alpha   90.00
_cell.angle_beta   90.00
_cell.angle_gamma   90.00
#
_symmetry.space_group_name_H-M   'P 1'
#
loop_
_entity.id
_entity.type
_entity.pdbx_description
1 polymer ?
#
loop_
_entity_poly.entity_id
_entity_poly.type
_entity_poly.pdbx_seq_one_letter_code
_entity_poly.pdbx_strand_id
1 'polypeptide(L)'
;QLTDKGISLITKSGEDPEFFIMPDIGVKLSEIEKSNISPEDKLQQKEVLLNEYSIKAERIHTIQQLLKAYTLFENDVEYVVIEGQVKIVDEQTGRIMEGRRYSDGLHQAIEAKENVKIESATQTYATITLQNYFRMYHKLAGMTGTAETEAAEFWDIYKLDVVSIPTNVQVVRDDVQDLVFKTKREKFKAVIEEVEKMSAEGRPILVGTTSVEVSELLSRMMKQKGLAHNVLNAKQHAKEAQVVAEAGLAGAVTIATNMAGRGTDIKLGPGVKEAGGLAILGTERHESRRVDRQLRGRAGRQGDPGSSKFFVSLEDDLMRMFGSERIASLMDRMGYKEGEVIQHKMISNSIERAQKKVEENNFGIRKRLLEYDDVMNK
;
A
#
# COMPACT_ATOMS: atom_id res chain seq x y z
N GLN A 1 -16.94 12.26 39.58
CA GLN A 1 -16.61 13.66 39.92
C GLN A 1 -15.66 13.66 41.10
N LEU A 2 -14.61 14.49 41.07
CA LEU A 2 -13.74 14.71 42.23
C LEU A 2 -14.58 15.34 43.34
N THR A 3 -14.38 14.88 44.58
CA THR A 3 -14.99 15.52 45.76
C THR A 3 -14.24 16.79 46.12
N ASP A 4 -14.84 17.69 46.91
CA ASP A 4 -14.19 18.94 47.34
C ASP A 4 -12.86 18.69 48.08
N LYS A 5 -12.78 17.58 48.83
CA LYS A 5 -11.54 17.10 49.46
C LYS A 5 -10.50 16.63 48.43
N GLY A 6 -10.94 16.03 47.34
CA GLY A 6 -10.08 15.65 46.22
C GLY A 6 -9.52 16.86 45.49
N ILE A 7 -10.36 17.87 45.20
CA ILE A 7 -9.96 19.12 44.54
C ILE A 7 -8.93 19.86 45.39
N SER A 8 -9.20 20.02 46.69
CA SER A 8 -8.26 20.68 47.61
C SER A 8 -6.93 19.94 47.79
N LEU A 9 -6.88 18.62 47.57
CA LEU A 9 -5.64 17.84 47.62
C LEU A 9 -4.76 18.05 46.37
N ILE A 10 -5.38 18.18 45.19
CA ILE A 10 -4.66 18.27 43.91
C ILE A 10 -4.30 19.72 43.54
N THR A 11 -4.98 20.71 44.10
CA THR A 11 -4.65 22.13 43.91
C THR A 11 -3.57 22.54 44.91
N LYS A 12 -2.37 22.93 44.45
CA LYS A 12 -1.29 23.37 45.35
C LYS A 12 -1.60 24.74 45.97
N SER A 13 -0.97 25.04 47.10
CA SER A 13 -1.02 26.38 47.72
C SER A 13 -0.49 27.44 46.74
N GLY A 14 -1.39 28.29 46.23
CA GLY A 14 -1.08 29.34 45.24
C GLY A 14 -1.69 29.11 43.85
N GLU A 15 -2.33 27.96 43.60
CA GLU A 15 -3.09 27.70 42.39
C GLU A 15 -4.58 28.06 42.57
N ASP A 16 -5.27 28.32 41.46
CA ASP A 16 -6.70 28.70 41.45
C ASP A 16 -7.57 27.57 42.08
N PRO A 17 -8.35 27.86 43.14
CA PRO A 17 -9.24 26.87 43.76
C PRO A 17 -10.28 26.30 42.78
N GLU A 18 -10.68 27.07 41.77
CA GLU A 18 -11.65 26.68 40.75
C GLU A 18 -10.98 26.07 39.51
N PHE A 19 -9.68 25.79 39.57
CA PHE A 19 -8.91 25.38 38.41
C PHE A 19 -9.42 24.06 37.79
N PHE A 20 -9.86 23.12 38.61
CA PHE A 20 -10.44 21.84 38.20
C PHE A 20 -11.97 21.86 38.12
N ILE A 21 -12.59 23.02 38.32
CA ILE A 21 -14.03 23.20 38.21
C ILE A 21 -14.33 23.68 36.79
N MET A 22 -15.12 22.89 36.06
CA MET A 22 -15.55 23.23 34.71
C MET A 22 -16.59 24.36 34.79
N PRO A 23 -16.35 25.53 34.20
CA PRO A 23 -17.34 26.59 34.17
C PRO A 23 -18.51 26.18 33.27
N ASP A 24 -19.73 26.54 33.66
CA ASP A 24 -20.90 26.40 32.79
C ASP A 24 -20.80 27.43 31.64
N ILE A 25 -20.32 26.95 30.49
CA ILE A 25 -20.16 27.78 29.29
C ILE A 25 -21.50 28.41 28.89
N GLY A 26 -22.61 27.68 29.00
CA GLY A 26 -23.92 28.15 28.54
C GLY A 26 -24.39 29.37 29.33
N VAL A 27 -24.20 29.34 30.65
CA VAL A 27 -24.53 30.46 31.55
C VAL A 27 -23.60 31.65 31.27
N LYS A 28 -22.28 31.44 31.27
CA LYS A 28 -21.32 32.53 31.06
C LYS A 28 -21.40 33.16 29.67
N LEU A 29 -21.65 32.39 28.62
CA LEU A 29 -21.90 32.92 27.28
C LEU A 29 -23.18 33.76 27.23
N SER A 30 -24.26 33.32 27.90
CA SER A 30 -25.51 34.08 27.97
C SER A 30 -25.33 35.41 28.72
N GLU A 31 -24.51 35.43 29.77
CA GLU A 31 -24.16 36.66 30.50
C GLU A 31 -23.35 37.62 29.62
N ILE A 32 -22.36 37.12 28.88
CA ILE A 32 -21.58 37.94 27.93
C ILE A 32 -22.48 38.47 26.81
N GLU A 33 -23.47 37.71 26.33
CA GLU A 33 -24.42 38.20 25.33
C GLU A 33 -25.36 39.29 25.86
N LYS A 34 -25.83 39.15 27.10
CA LYS A 34 -26.72 40.11 27.78
C LYS A 34 -26.00 41.36 28.28
N SER A 35 -24.67 41.34 28.35
CA SER A 35 -23.87 42.48 28.78
C SER A 35 -23.97 43.67 27.82
N ASN A 36 -23.85 44.90 28.33
CA ASN A 36 -24.00 46.14 27.56
C ASN A 36 -22.67 46.68 27.00
N ILE A 37 -21.73 45.79 26.67
CA ILE A 37 -20.42 46.11 26.09
C ILE A 37 -20.44 46.07 24.56
N SER A 38 -19.40 46.62 23.94
CA SER A 38 -19.28 46.69 22.48
C SER A 38 -19.25 45.28 21.86
N PRO A 39 -19.67 45.13 20.59
CA PRO A 39 -19.61 43.84 19.90
C PRO A 39 -18.21 43.24 19.83
N GLU A 40 -17.16 44.07 19.72
CA GLU A 40 -15.76 43.62 19.72
C GLU A 40 -15.34 43.08 21.10
N ASP A 41 -15.68 43.79 22.18
CA ASP A 41 -15.36 43.34 23.54
C ASP A 41 -16.08 42.04 23.90
N LYS A 42 -17.32 41.86 23.43
CA LYS A 42 -18.07 40.59 23.61
C LYS A 42 -17.36 39.43 22.93
N LEU A 43 -16.85 39.64 21.72
CA LEU A 43 -16.19 38.60 20.94
C LEU A 43 -14.87 38.19 21.61
N GLN A 44 -14.11 39.17 22.10
CA GLN A 44 -12.87 38.93 22.84
C GLN A 44 -13.10 38.19 24.16
N GLN A 45 -14.14 38.56 24.93
CA GLN A 45 -14.49 37.83 26.17
C GLN A 45 -14.94 36.40 25.90
N LYS A 46 -15.71 36.16 24.81
CA LYS A 46 -16.09 34.81 24.40
C LYS A 46 -14.87 33.96 24.04
N GLU A 47 -13.91 34.52 23.32
CA GLU A 47 -12.67 33.82 22.93
C GLU A 47 -11.82 33.45 24.15
N VAL A 48 -11.65 34.37 25.11
CA VAL A 48 -10.94 34.11 26.37
C VAL A 48 -11.62 32.98 27.16
N LEU A 49 -12.95 33.02 27.26
CA LEU A 49 -13.72 31.98 27.97
C LEU A 49 -13.56 30.60 27.32
N LEU A 50 -13.63 30.53 25.99
CA LEU A 50 -13.45 29.28 25.25
C LEU A 50 -12.03 28.73 25.39
N ASN A 51 -11.02 29.60 25.35
CA ASN A 51 -9.63 29.21 25.58
C ASN A 51 -9.41 28.70 27.01
N GLU A 52 -9.93 29.39 28.02
CA GLU A 52 -9.83 28.95 29.42
C GLU A 52 -10.50 27.58 29.62
N TYR A 53 -11.69 27.39 29.06
CA TYR A 53 -12.38 26.11 29.09
C TYR A 53 -11.57 25.01 28.42
N SER A 54 -11.01 25.25 27.23
CA SER A 54 -10.20 24.28 26.51
C SER A 54 -8.98 23.84 27.33
N ILE A 55 -8.27 24.79 27.95
CA ILE A 55 -7.11 24.51 28.80
C ILE A 55 -7.51 23.69 30.04
N LYS A 56 -8.61 24.06 30.70
CA LYS A 56 -9.12 23.34 31.88
C LYS A 56 -9.55 21.92 31.50
N ALA A 57 -10.27 21.75 30.40
CA ALA A 57 -10.71 20.45 29.90
C ALA A 57 -9.53 19.53 29.57
N GLU A 58 -8.52 20.04 28.86
CA GLU A 58 -7.32 19.27 28.50
C GLU A 58 -6.52 18.82 29.74
N ARG A 59 -6.39 19.69 30.75
CA ARG A 59 -5.71 19.34 32.00
C ARG A 59 -6.48 18.32 32.82
N ILE A 60 -7.80 18.46 32.93
CA ILE A 60 -8.66 17.47 33.62
C ILE A 60 -8.51 16.12 32.92
N HIS A 61 -8.57 16.10 31.59
CA HIS A 61 -8.34 14.89 30.79
C HIS A 61 -6.99 14.25 31.09
N THR A 62 -5.92 15.05 31.07
CA THR A 62 -4.55 14.59 31.34
C THR A 62 -4.42 13.98 32.74
N ILE A 63 -4.97 14.64 33.76
CA ILE A 63 -4.96 14.12 35.14
C ILE A 63 -5.77 12.83 35.25
N GLN A 64 -6.92 12.76 34.58
CA GLN A 64 -7.73 11.54 34.57
C GLN A 64 -6.98 10.37 33.94
N GLN A 65 -6.25 10.59 32.83
CA GLN A 65 -5.43 9.55 32.21
C GLN A 65 -4.24 9.15 33.10
N LEU A 66 -3.59 10.11 33.77
CA LEU A 66 -2.53 9.82 34.74
C LEU A 66 -3.07 9.00 35.92
N LEU A 67 -4.18 9.43 36.55
CA LEU A 67 -4.79 8.66 37.64
C LEU A 67 -5.16 7.25 37.18
N LYS A 68 -5.72 7.11 35.97
CA LYS A 68 -6.04 5.81 35.38
C LYS A 68 -4.79 4.95 35.20
N ALA A 69 -3.71 5.49 34.63
CA ALA A 69 -2.43 4.82 34.47
C ALA A 69 -1.82 4.40 35.82
N TYR A 70 -1.90 5.24 36.86
CA TYR A 70 -1.34 4.94 38.17
C TYR A 70 -2.16 3.93 38.97
N THR A 71 -3.48 3.88 38.78
CA THR A 71 -4.38 3.08 39.64
C THR A 71 -4.91 1.80 38.99
N LEU A 72 -5.01 1.75 37.65
CA LEU A 72 -5.63 0.63 36.94
C LEU A 72 -4.66 -0.13 36.02
N PHE A 73 -3.43 0.34 35.83
CA PHE A 73 -2.45 -0.28 34.93
C PHE A 73 -1.15 -0.56 35.66
N GLU A 74 -0.79 -1.82 35.82
CA GLU A 74 0.41 -2.28 36.48
C GLU A 74 1.41 -2.84 35.47
N ASN A 75 2.69 -2.57 35.73
CA ASN A 75 3.79 -3.16 34.98
C ASN A 75 3.80 -4.68 35.23
N ASP A 76 4.13 -5.47 34.21
CA ASP A 76 4.07 -6.93 34.18
C ASP A 76 2.65 -7.55 34.22
N VAL A 77 1.60 -6.72 34.13
CA VAL A 77 0.20 -7.18 34.04
C VAL A 77 -0.45 -6.71 32.73
N GLU A 78 -0.80 -5.42 32.63
CA GLU A 78 -1.42 -4.86 31.42
C GLU A 78 -0.37 -4.46 30.36
N TYR A 79 0.85 -4.15 30.79
CA TYR A 79 1.94 -3.74 29.91
C TYR A 79 3.31 -4.11 30.50
N VAL A 80 4.36 -4.05 29.69
CA VAL A 80 5.75 -4.21 30.10
C VAL A 80 6.62 -3.09 29.53
N VAL A 81 7.70 -2.74 30.24
CA VAL A 81 8.69 -1.77 29.76
C VAL A 81 9.91 -2.50 29.23
N ILE A 82 10.14 -2.42 27.91
CA ILE A 82 11.28 -3.07 27.24
C ILE A 82 11.99 -2.04 26.38
N GLU A 83 13.33 -1.97 26.49
CA GLU A 83 14.17 -1.02 25.73
C GLU A 83 13.73 0.46 25.91
N GLY A 84 13.16 0.79 27.07
CA GLY A 84 12.65 2.13 27.35
C GLY A 84 11.36 2.49 26.61
N GLN A 85 10.61 1.50 26.11
CA GLN A 85 9.29 1.65 25.51
C GLN A 85 8.24 0.83 26.25
N VAL A 86 7.05 1.39 26.40
CA VAL A 86 5.88 0.70 26.94
C VAL A 86 5.31 -0.20 25.85
N LYS A 87 5.23 -1.51 26.11
CA LYS A 87 4.60 -2.49 25.21
C LYS A 87 3.39 -3.12 25.89
N ILE A 88 2.26 -3.15 25.20
CA ILE A 88 1.00 -3.69 25.73
C ILE A 88 1.09 -5.22 25.80
N VAL A 89 0.57 -5.79 26.88
CA VAL A 89 0.41 -7.24 27.02
C VAL A 89 -1.05 -7.62 26.74
N ASP A 90 -1.24 -8.64 25.92
CA ASP A 90 -2.56 -9.23 25.69
C ASP A 90 -3.00 -10.01 26.93
N GLU A 91 -4.10 -9.59 27.56
CA GLU A 91 -4.61 -10.18 28.82
C GLU A 91 -4.93 -11.68 28.72
N GLN A 92 -5.30 -12.18 27.54
CA GLN A 92 -5.68 -13.58 27.36
C GLN A 92 -4.48 -14.49 27.12
N THR A 93 -3.48 -13.98 26.39
CA THR A 93 -2.37 -14.80 25.90
C THR A 93 -1.03 -14.49 26.58
N GLY A 94 -0.93 -13.38 27.31
CA GLY A 94 0.31 -12.87 27.89
C GLY A 94 1.33 -12.43 26.83
N ARG A 95 0.92 -12.32 25.56
CA ARG A 95 1.82 -11.95 24.46
C ARG A 95 1.95 -10.45 24.36
N ILE A 96 3.17 -10.01 24.05
CA ILE A 96 3.46 -8.60 23.80
C ILE A 96 2.88 -8.21 22.44
N MET A 97 2.04 -7.17 22.42
CA MET A 97 1.44 -6.61 21.21
C MET A 97 2.29 -5.48 20.64
N GLU A 98 3.21 -5.82 19.73
CA GLU A 98 4.07 -4.82 19.09
C GLU A 98 3.30 -3.83 18.20
N GLY A 99 3.71 -2.56 18.24
CA GLY A 99 3.15 -1.48 17.44
C GLY A 99 1.77 -0.99 17.88
N ARG A 100 1.18 -1.55 18.94
CA ARG A 100 -0.09 -1.07 19.50
C ARG A 100 0.16 -0.07 20.64
N ARG A 101 -0.67 0.97 20.69
CA ARG A 101 -0.67 1.96 21.76
C ARG A 101 -2.08 2.11 22.32
N TYR A 102 -2.20 2.46 23.60
CA TYR A 102 -3.50 2.79 24.18
C TYR A 102 -4.01 4.10 23.61
N SER A 103 -5.32 4.21 23.42
CA SER A 103 -5.97 5.40 22.89
C SER A 103 -6.08 6.53 23.91
N ASP A 104 -6.52 7.70 23.45
CA ASP A 104 -7.02 8.80 24.29
C ASP A 104 -5.99 9.40 25.28
N GLY A 105 -4.70 9.32 24.94
CA GLY A 105 -3.61 9.85 25.76
C GLY A 105 -3.16 8.94 26.90
N LEU A 106 -3.82 7.78 27.08
CA LEU A 106 -3.48 6.84 28.15
C LEU A 106 -2.06 6.27 28.01
N HIS A 107 -1.62 6.02 26.77
CA HIS A 107 -0.29 5.45 26.54
C HIS A 107 0.81 6.43 26.94
N GLN A 108 0.65 7.72 26.64
CA GLN A 108 1.55 8.78 27.09
C GLN A 108 1.53 8.93 28.61
N ALA A 109 0.37 8.74 29.25
CA ALA A 109 0.27 8.76 30.70
C ALA A 109 1.04 7.59 31.35
N ILE A 110 1.03 6.39 30.75
CA ILE A 110 1.83 5.25 31.20
C ILE A 110 3.32 5.49 30.93
N GLU A 111 3.68 6.05 29.76
CA GLU A 111 5.06 6.44 29.46
C GLU A 111 5.60 7.44 30.49
N ALA A 112 4.78 8.42 30.88
CA ALA A 112 5.11 9.38 31.93
C ALA A 112 5.20 8.73 33.32
N LYS A 113 4.31 7.78 33.64
CA LYS A 113 4.33 7.00 34.89
C LYS A 113 5.65 6.23 35.05
N GLU A 114 6.07 5.54 33.99
CA GLU A 114 7.27 4.70 34.00
C GLU A 114 8.56 5.48 33.68
N ASN A 115 8.46 6.81 33.59
CA ASN A 115 9.58 7.71 33.35
C ASN A 115 10.38 7.37 32.07
N VAL A 116 9.68 6.94 31.03
CA VAL A 116 10.26 6.65 29.71
C VAL A 116 10.04 7.83 28.75
N LYS A 117 10.67 7.76 27.57
CA LYS A 117 10.52 8.80 26.56
C LYS A 117 9.09 8.82 26.05
N ILE A 118 8.39 9.92 26.31
CA ILE A 118 7.03 10.14 25.81
C ILE A 118 7.09 10.38 24.30
N GLU A 119 6.41 9.53 23.54
CA GLU A 119 6.31 9.68 22.09
C GLU A 119 5.08 10.51 21.71
N SER A 120 5.24 11.41 20.74
CA SER A 120 4.15 12.23 20.23
C SER A 120 2.95 11.39 19.82
N ALA A 121 1.76 11.79 20.25
CA ALA A 121 0.52 11.17 19.81
C ALA A 121 0.27 11.49 18.34
N THR A 122 0.09 10.46 17.51
CA THR A 122 -0.50 10.65 16.18
C THR A 122 -2.01 10.58 16.36
N GLN A 123 -2.70 11.71 16.23
CA GLN A 123 -4.15 11.76 16.30
C GLN A 123 -4.76 11.61 14.91
N THR A 124 -5.56 10.56 14.72
CA THR A 124 -6.36 10.40 13.50
C THR A 124 -7.64 11.22 13.64
N TYR A 125 -7.72 12.35 12.92
CA TYR A 125 -8.91 13.22 12.95
C TYR A 125 -10.12 12.66 12.20
N ALA A 126 -9.88 11.98 11.08
CA ALA A 126 -10.91 11.40 10.25
C ALA A 126 -10.37 10.15 9.54
N THR A 127 -11.25 9.20 9.25
CA THR A 127 -10.94 8.01 8.47
C THR A 127 -12.13 7.68 7.60
N ILE A 128 -11.86 7.31 6.35
CA ILE A 128 -12.86 6.77 5.43
C ILE A 128 -12.14 5.80 4.49
N THR A 129 -12.77 4.67 4.17
CA THR A 129 -12.26 3.77 3.14
C THR A 129 -12.51 4.34 1.75
N LEU A 130 -11.67 3.96 0.77
CA LEU A 130 -11.89 4.36 -0.63
C LEU A 130 -13.25 3.88 -1.15
N GLN A 131 -13.68 2.70 -0.72
CA GLN A 131 -14.99 2.13 -1.04
C GLN A 131 -16.11 3.07 -0.59
N ASN A 132 -16.13 3.43 0.69
CA ASN A 132 -17.17 4.30 1.22
C ASN A 132 -17.08 5.72 0.69
N TYR A 133 -15.87 6.25 0.49
CA TYR A 133 -15.67 7.55 -0.14
C TYR A 133 -16.27 7.61 -1.56
N PHE A 134 -16.00 6.63 -2.42
CA PHE A 134 -16.53 6.64 -3.79
C PHE A 134 -18.04 6.33 -3.87
N ARG A 135 -18.60 5.62 -2.87
CA ARG A 135 -20.05 5.40 -2.76
C ARG A 135 -20.85 6.68 -2.50
N MET A 136 -20.20 7.74 -2.00
CA MET A 136 -20.87 9.03 -1.76
C MET A 136 -21.24 9.78 -3.05
N TYR A 137 -20.64 9.43 -4.19
CA TYR A 137 -20.93 10.09 -5.46
C TYR A 137 -22.30 9.66 -5.99
N HIS A 138 -23.15 10.62 -6.35
CA HIS A 138 -24.45 10.35 -6.99
C HIS A 138 -24.31 9.52 -8.28
N LYS A 139 -23.22 9.75 -9.04
CA LYS A 139 -22.91 9.01 -10.25
C LYS A 139 -21.43 8.67 -10.25
N LEU A 140 -21.14 7.38 -10.32
CA LEU A 140 -19.78 6.85 -10.37
C LEU A 140 -19.56 6.17 -11.72
N ALA A 141 -18.39 6.36 -12.31
CA ALA A 141 -17.94 5.69 -13.51
C ALA A 141 -16.42 5.51 -13.44
N GLY A 142 -15.88 4.53 -14.17
CA GLY A 142 -14.46 4.24 -14.20
C GLY A 142 -14.00 3.76 -15.56
N MET A 143 -12.70 3.91 -15.84
CA MET A 143 -12.07 3.42 -17.06
C MET A 143 -10.76 2.72 -16.74
N THR A 144 -10.55 1.56 -17.35
CA THR A 144 -9.30 0.79 -17.25
C THR A 144 -9.27 -0.25 -18.37
N GLY A 145 -8.08 -0.63 -18.83
CA GLY A 145 -7.91 -1.72 -19.80
C GLY A 145 -8.06 -3.13 -19.21
N THR A 146 -8.30 -3.25 -17.90
CA THR A 146 -8.23 -4.54 -17.17
C THR A 146 -9.31 -4.68 -16.08
N ALA A 147 -10.56 -4.33 -16.39
CA ALA A 147 -11.68 -4.44 -15.43
C ALA A 147 -12.40 -5.80 -15.47
N GLU A 148 -12.37 -6.51 -16.60
CA GLU A 148 -13.21 -7.68 -16.86
C GLU A 148 -13.05 -8.80 -15.82
N THR A 149 -11.82 -9.05 -15.36
CA THR A 149 -11.54 -10.09 -14.36
C THR A 149 -12.09 -9.76 -12.98
N GLU A 150 -12.32 -8.48 -12.69
CA GLU A 150 -12.79 -7.97 -11.39
C GLU A 150 -14.24 -7.46 -11.46
N ALA A 151 -14.99 -7.80 -12.52
CA ALA A 151 -16.34 -7.30 -12.73
C ALA A 151 -17.29 -7.61 -11.56
N ALA A 152 -17.15 -8.80 -10.96
CA ALA A 152 -17.91 -9.18 -9.77
C ALA A 152 -17.63 -8.24 -8.58
N GLU A 153 -16.37 -7.86 -8.37
CA GLU A 153 -16.01 -6.92 -7.31
C GLU A 153 -16.58 -5.52 -7.56
N PHE A 154 -16.48 -5.01 -8.80
CA PHE A 154 -17.05 -3.72 -9.17
C PHE A 154 -18.57 -3.68 -8.94
N TRP A 155 -19.26 -4.76 -9.26
CA TRP A 155 -20.70 -4.88 -9.00
C TRP A 155 -21.01 -4.99 -7.50
N ASP A 156 -20.31 -5.85 -6.76
CA ASP A 156 -20.58 -6.11 -5.35
C ASP A 156 -20.36 -4.85 -4.50
N ILE A 157 -19.26 -4.12 -4.73
CA ILE A 157 -18.87 -2.97 -3.93
C ILE A 157 -19.55 -1.68 -4.43
N TYR A 158 -19.51 -1.42 -5.73
CA TYR A 158 -19.87 -0.13 -6.32
C TYR A 158 -21.14 -0.16 -7.19
N LYS A 159 -21.71 -1.34 -7.44
CA LYS A 159 -22.84 -1.55 -8.38
C LYS A 159 -22.51 -1.03 -9.78
N LEU A 160 -21.26 -1.23 -10.21
CA LEU A 160 -20.77 -0.85 -11.52
C LEU A 160 -20.66 -2.07 -12.43
N ASP A 161 -21.33 -1.99 -13.58
CA ASP A 161 -21.14 -2.94 -14.68
C ASP A 161 -19.81 -2.67 -15.40
N VAL A 162 -19.20 -3.75 -15.90
CA VAL A 162 -17.99 -3.67 -16.72
C VAL A 162 -18.34 -3.97 -18.17
N VAL A 163 -18.17 -2.96 -19.03
CA VAL A 163 -18.37 -3.09 -20.47
C VAL A 163 -17.01 -3.12 -21.17
N SER A 164 -16.75 -4.18 -21.92
CA SER A 164 -15.54 -4.29 -22.75
C SER A 164 -15.72 -3.53 -24.05
N ILE A 165 -14.96 -2.46 -24.23
CA ILE A 165 -14.98 -1.66 -25.47
C ILE A 165 -14.00 -2.30 -26.47
N PRO A 166 -14.44 -2.60 -27.71
CA PRO A 166 -13.56 -3.11 -28.75
C PRO A 166 -12.37 -2.19 -28.99
N THR A 167 -11.20 -2.77 -29.30
CA THR A 167 -10.02 -1.98 -29.63
C THR A 167 -10.22 -1.27 -30.97
N ASN A 168 -9.65 -0.06 -31.11
CA ASN A 168 -9.71 0.73 -32.35
C ASN A 168 -9.11 -0.03 -33.56
N VAL A 169 -8.04 -0.79 -33.31
CA VAL A 169 -7.36 -1.65 -34.29
C VAL A 169 -7.18 -3.04 -33.68
N GLN A 170 -7.14 -4.07 -34.52
CA GLN A 170 -6.86 -5.43 -34.10
C GLN A 170 -5.48 -5.51 -33.41
N VAL A 171 -5.45 -6.13 -32.23
CA VAL A 171 -4.20 -6.35 -31.49
C VAL A 171 -3.45 -7.53 -32.12
N VAL A 172 -2.21 -7.28 -32.55
CA VAL A 172 -1.31 -8.28 -33.17
C VAL A 172 -0.12 -8.64 -32.27
N ARG A 173 -0.16 -8.25 -31.00
CA ARG A 173 0.88 -8.55 -30.01
C ARG A 173 0.98 -10.06 -29.78
N ASP A 174 2.21 -10.58 -29.80
CA ASP A 174 2.50 -11.99 -29.51
C ASP A 174 2.72 -12.21 -28.01
N ASP A 175 1.75 -12.81 -27.33
CA ASP A 175 1.84 -13.17 -25.92
C ASP A 175 2.38 -14.60 -25.77
N VAL A 176 3.70 -14.70 -25.59
CA VAL A 176 4.44 -15.96 -25.51
C VAL A 176 4.17 -16.66 -24.18
N GLN A 177 4.24 -18.00 -24.19
CA GLN A 177 4.12 -18.80 -22.97
C GLN A 177 5.23 -18.48 -21.95
N ASP A 178 4.91 -18.71 -20.68
CA ASP A 178 5.82 -18.47 -19.57
C ASP A 178 7.03 -19.41 -19.64
N LEU A 179 8.21 -18.87 -19.39
CA LEU A 179 9.44 -19.63 -19.21
C LEU A 179 9.61 -19.94 -17.74
N VAL A 180 9.57 -21.23 -17.37
CA VAL A 180 9.69 -21.64 -15.97
C VAL A 180 11.06 -22.25 -15.71
N PHE A 181 11.72 -21.71 -14.69
CA PHE A 181 13.06 -22.06 -14.23
C PHE A 181 13.00 -22.68 -12.83
N LYS A 182 14.04 -23.44 -12.49
CA LYS A 182 14.14 -24.05 -11.15
C LYS A 182 14.53 -23.01 -10.11
N THR A 183 15.48 -22.14 -10.42
CA THR A 183 16.02 -21.14 -9.49
C THR A 183 15.86 -19.70 -9.98
N LYS A 184 15.81 -18.73 -9.05
CA LYS A 184 15.81 -17.30 -9.38
C LYS A 184 17.07 -16.89 -10.13
N ARG A 185 18.21 -17.52 -9.84
CA ARG A 185 19.50 -17.24 -10.50
C ARG A 185 19.44 -17.56 -11.99
N GLU A 186 18.93 -18.73 -12.38
CA GLU A 186 18.75 -19.11 -13.79
C GLU A 186 17.77 -18.18 -14.48
N LYS A 187 16.64 -17.89 -13.83
CA LYS A 187 15.62 -16.96 -14.31
C LYS A 187 16.21 -15.60 -14.67
N PHE A 188 16.94 -14.97 -13.74
CA PHE A 188 17.53 -13.65 -13.98
C PHE A 188 18.62 -13.70 -15.05
N LYS A 189 19.43 -14.76 -15.09
CA LYS A 189 20.41 -14.95 -16.17
C LYS A 189 19.72 -14.99 -17.54
N ALA A 190 18.65 -15.77 -17.68
CA ALA A 190 17.88 -15.88 -18.92
C ALA A 190 17.21 -14.55 -19.31
N VAL A 191 16.70 -13.79 -18.35
CA VAL A 191 16.17 -12.43 -18.60
C VAL A 191 17.26 -11.53 -19.20
N ILE A 192 18.47 -11.53 -18.62
CA ILE A 192 19.57 -10.69 -19.10
C ILE A 192 20.05 -11.13 -20.49
N GLU A 193 20.15 -12.44 -20.75
CA GLU A 193 20.50 -12.98 -22.07
C GLU A 193 19.47 -12.59 -23.14
N GLU A 194 18.18 -12.60 -22.81
CA GLU A 194 17.11 -12.16 -23.71
C GLU A 194 17.18 -10.65 -23.98
N VAL A 195 17.45 -9.85 -22.95
CA VAL A 195 17.64 -8.39 -23.08
C VAL A 195 18.84 -8.07 -23.96
N GLU A 196 19.97 -8.76 -23.74
CA GLU A 196 21.20 -8.60 -24.52
C GLU A 196 20.96 -8.89 -26.01
N LYS A 197 20.28 -10.00 -26.30
CA LYS A 197 19.92 -10.38 -27.68
C LYS A 197 19.02 -9.35 -28.36
N MET A 198 17.89 -9.00 -27.73
CA MET A 198 16.92 -8.07 -28.32
C MET A 198 17.46 -6.65 -28.46
N SER A 199 18.26 -6.19 -27.48
CA SER A 199 18.88 -4.86 -27.52
C SER A 199 19.93 -4.78 -28.64
N ALA A 200 20.71 -5.85 -28.87
CA ALA A 200 21.65 -5.93 -29.99
C ALA A 200 20.95 -5.92 -31.36
N GLU A 201 19.73 -6.44 -31.45
CA GLU A 201 18.85 -6.36 -32.63
C GLU A 201 18.18 -4.98 -32.79
N GLY A 202 18.42 -4.04 -31.87
CA GLY A 202 17.84 -2.69 -31.90
C GLY A 202 16.40 -2.62 -31.39
N ARG A 203 15.88 -3.69 -30.77
CA ARG A 203 14.50 -3.76 -30.28
C ARG A 203 14.37 -3.16 -28.87
N PRO A 204 13.40 -2.25 -28.61
CA PRO A 204 13.17 -1.72 -27.28
C PRO A 204 12.54 -2.76 -26.35
N ILE A 205 12.94 -2.70 -25.08
CA ILE A 205 12.55 -3.66 -24.06
C ILE A 205 12.09 -2.93 -22.79
N LEU A 206 10.93 -3.34 -22.28
CA LEU A 206 10.44 -2.99 -20.96
C LEU A 206 10.44 -4.22 -20.04
N VAL A 207 11.28 -4.19 -19.03
CA VAL A 207 11.41 -5.24 -18.00
C VAL A 207 10.57 -4.86 -16.79
N GLY A 208 9.54 -5.64 -16.48
CA GLY A 208 8.68 -5.42 -15.32
C GLY A 208 9.07 -6.31 -14.14
N THR A 209 9.28 -5.70 -12.97
CA THR A 209 9.62 -6.40 -11.72
C THR A 209 8.54 -6.15 -10.67
N THR A 210 8.55 -6.92 -9.57
CA THR A 210 7.58 -6.82 -8.46
C THR A 210 8.08 -5.91 -7.32
N SER A 211 9.39 -5.69 -7.20
CA SER A 211 9.99 -4.93 -6.10
C SER A 211 11.19 -4.10 -6.54
N VAL A 212 11.47 -3.04 -5.76
CA VAL A 212 12.63 -2.16 -6.00
C VAL A 212 13.92 -2.96 -5.86
N GLU A 213 13.99 -3.90 -4.92
CA GLU A 213 15.16 -4.75 -4.71
C GLU A 213 15.50 -5.58 -5.96
N VAL A 214 14.49 -6.21 -6.59
CA VAL A 214 14.68 -6.98 -7.82
C VAL A 214 15.11 -6.07 -8.97
N SER A 215 14.55 -4.86 -9.08
CA SER A 215 14.98 -3.87 -10.07
C SER A 215 16.44 -3.45 -9.91
N GLU A 216 16.88 -3.17 -8.68
CA GLU A 216 18.26 -2.80 -8.38
C GLU A 216 19.23 -3.99 -8.61
N LEU A 217 18.79 -5.21 -8.32
CA LEU A 217 19.55 -6.41 -8.65
C LEU A 217 19.76 -6.55 -10.17
N LEU A 218 18.68 -6.47 -10.96
CA LEU A 218 18.75 -6.57 -12.41
C LEU A 218 19.55 -5.42 -13.02
N SER A 219 19.40 -4.21 -12.50
CA SER A 219 20.21 -3.05 -12.89
C SER A 219 21.70 -3.32 -12.72
N ARG A 220 22.12 -3.86 -11.56
CA ARG A 220 23.53 -4.25 -11.32
C ARG A 220 24.00 -5.30 -12.31
N MET A 221 23.19 -6.33 -12.58
CA MET A 221 23.53 -7.39 -13.55
C MET A 221 23.66 -6.84 -14.98
N MET A 222 22.77 -5.93 -15.39
CA MET A 222 22.85 -5.26 -16.70
C MET A 222 24.09 -4.37 -16.81
N LYS A 223 24.45 -3.61 -15.75
CA LYS A 223 25.68 -2.80 -15.73
C LYS A 223 26.94 -3.65 -15.89
N GLN A 224 27.00 -4.81 -15.25
CA GLN A 224 28.13 -5.75 -15.38
C GLN A 224 28.30 -6.27 -16.81
N LYS A 225 27.21 -6.37 -17.57
CA LYS A 225 27.18 -6.76 -18.98
C LYS A 225 27.39 -5.59 -19.96
N GLY A 226 27.53 -4.36 -19.47
CA GLY A 226 27.67 -3.18 -20.33
C GLY A 226 26.38 -2.75 -21.03
N LEU A 227 25.21 -3.22 -20.57
CA LEU A 227 23.92 -2.87 -21.16
C LEU A 227 23.43 -1.53 -20.59
N ALA A 228 23.29 -0.52 -21.46
CA ALA A 228 22.71 0.76 -21.09
C ALA A 228 21.20 0.60 -20.81
N HIS A 229 20.74 1.06 -19.65
CA HIS A 229 19.34 0.93 -19.23
C HIS A 229 18.92 2.03 -18.26
N ASN A 230 17.61 2.20 -18.12
CA ASN A 230 16.99 3.08 -17.13
C ASN A 230 16.20 2.27 -16.09
N VAL A 231 16.04 2.82 -14.88
CA VAL A 231 15.26 2.20 -13.79
C VAL A 231 14.18 3.15 -13.30
N LEU A 232 12.95 2.66 -13.20
CA LEU A 232 11.78 3.39 -12.73
C LEU A 232 11.25 2.76 -11.44
N ASN A 233 11.30 3.51 -10.34
CA ASN A 233 10.97 3.02 -8.99
C ASN A 233 9.69 3.64 -8.40
N ALA A 234 8.87 4.33 -9.19
CA ALA A 234 7.65 5.02 -8.78
C ALA A 234 7.86 6.09 -7.68
N LYS A 235 9.05 6.68 -7.61
CA LYS A 235 9.39 7.73 -6.63
C LYS A 235 9.29 9.15 -7.21
N GLN A 236 9.52 9.32 -8.52
CA GLN A 236 9.60 10.65 -9.16
C GLN A 236 8.81 10.68 -10.47
N HIS A 237 7.48 10.85 -10.37
CA HIS A 237 6.56 10.72 -11.51
C HIS A 237 6.90 11.60 -12.73
N ALA A 238 7.36 12.85 -12.53
CA ALA A 238 7.66 13.76 -13.63
C ALA A 238 8.88 13.32 -14.48
N LYS A 239 9.97 12.89 -13.82
CA LYS A 239 11.16 12.37 -14.53
C LYS A 239 10.91 11.00 -15.13
N GLU A 240 10.14 10.16 -14.44
CA GLU A 240 9.76 8.84 -14.93
C GLU A 240 8.94 8.94 -16.23
N ALA A 241 8.07 9.95 -16.37
CA ALA A 241 7.30 10.14 -17.60
C ALA A 241 8.19 10.41 -18.82
N GLN A 242 9.28 11.18 -18.67
CA GLN A 242 10.24 11.44 -19.76
C GLN A 242 10.95 10.15 -20.18
N VAL A 243 11.45 9.38 -19.21
CA VAL A 243 12.13 8.10 -19.46
C VAL A 243 11.20 7.09 -20.14
N VAL A 244 9.92 7.05 -19.74
CA VAL A 244 8.92 6.15 -20.35
C VAL A 244 8.62 6.55 -21.80
N ALA A 245 8.61 7.85 -22.12
CA ALA A 245 8.41 8.31 -23.49
C ALA A 245 9.57 7.88 -24.41
N GLU A 246 10.79 7.80 -23.87
CA GLU A 246 11.99 7.34 -24.58
C GLU A 246 12.12 5.80 -24.63
N ALA A 247 11.34 5.07 -23.82
CA ALA A 247 11.41 3.62 -23.75
C ALA A 247 11.02 2.90 -25.05
N GLY A 248 10.38 3.60 -25.98
CA GLY A 248 10.03 3.08 -27.31
C GLY A 248 11.07 3.35 -28.40
N LEU A 249 12.23 3.93 -28.08
CA LEU A 249 13.33 4.17 -29.02
C LEU A 249 14.15 2.90 -29.27
N ALA A 250 14.77 2.80 -30.46
CA ALA A 250 15.56 1.63 -30.83
C ALA A 250 16.65 1.30 -29.80
N GLY A 251 16.72 0.03 -29.40
CA GLY A 251 17.69 -0.49 -28.43
C GLY A 251 17.47 -0.05 -26.97
N ALA A 252 16.45 0.76 -26.67
CA ALA A 252 16.20 1.25 -25.32
C ALA A 252 15.80 0.13 -24.36
N VAL A 253 16.46 0.06 -23.20
CA VAL A 253 16.15 -0.89 -22.13
C VAL A 253 15.65 -0.13 -20.91
N THR A 254 14.44 -0.46 -20.45
CA THR A 254 13.84 0.18 -19.27
C THR A 254 13.38 -0.88 -18.28
N ILE A 255 13.83 -0.77 -17.03
CA ILE A 255 13.36 -1.57 -15.90
C ILE A 255 12.28 -0.76 -15.17
N ALA A 256 11.09 -1.34 -15.00
CA ALA A 256 9.98 -0.73 -14.29
C ALA A 256 9.58 -1.59 -13.09
N THR A 257 9.73 -1.00 -11.89
CA THR A 257 9.25 -1.61 -10.66
C THR A 257 7.73 -1.50 -10.58
N ASN A 258 7.06 -2.65 -10.42
CA ASN A 258 5.61 -2.78 -10.49
C ASN A 258 5.07 -2.14 -11.79
N MET A 259 4.23 -1.12 -11.64
CA MET A 259 3.64 -0.35 -12.73
C MET A 259 4.23 1.08 -12.76
N ALA A 260 5.53 1.25 -12.50
CA ALA A 260 6.18 2.54 -12.62
C ALA A 260 6.00 3.14 -14.03
N GLY A 261 5.78 4.45 -14.09
CA GLY A 261 5.42 5.14 -15.34
C GLY A 261 3.98 4.93 -15.82
N ARG A 262 3.08 4.41 -14.97
CA ARG A 262 1.65 4.26 -15.31
C ARG A 262 1.05 5.58 -15.79
N GLY A 263 0.24 5.51 -16.85
CA GLY A 263 -0.43 6.68 -17.44
C GLY A 263 0.33 7.29 -18.63
N THR A 264 1.63 7.06 -18.76
CA THR A 264 2.42 7.50 -19.92
C THR A 264 2.42 6.45 -21.02
N ASP A 265 2.13 6.91 -22.25
CA ASP A 265 2.15 6.10 -23.46
C ASP A 265 3.58 5.87 -23.97
N ILE A 266 3.89 4.65 -24.40
CA ILE A 266 5.19 4.29 -24.97
C ILE A 266 4.99 4.21 -26.48
N LYS A 267 5.36 5.27 -27.19
CA LYS A 267 5.27 5.34 -28.65
C LYS A 267 6.52 4.72 -29.27
N LEU A 268 6.33 3.89 -30.29
CA LEU A 268 7.44 3.27 -31.00
C LEU A 268 8.16 4.31 -31.87
N GLY A 269 9.48 4.38 -31.75
CA GLY A 269 10.33 5.23 -32.58
C GLY A 269 10.50 4.68 -34.01
N PRO A 270 11.20 5.42 -34.89
CA PRO A 270 11.49 4.97 -36.25
C PRO A 270 12.29 3.66 -36.26
N GLY A 271 11.94 2.73 -37.16
CA GLY A 271 12.64 1.43 -37.32
C GLY A 271 12.28 0.36 -36.28
N VAL A 272 11.51 0.71 -35.25
CA VAL A 272 11.20 -0.20 -34.13
C VAL A 272 10.11 -1.20 -34.50
N LYS A 273 9.18 -0.84 -35.38
CA LYS A 273 8.11 -1.76 -35.81
C LYS A 273 8.68 -2.92 -36.60
N GLU A 274 9.66 -2.63 -37.45
CA GLU A 274 10.43 -3.58 -38.25
C GLU A 274 11.26 -4.53 -37.37
N ALA A 275 11.77 -4.02 -36.24
CA ALA A 275 12.45 -4.81 -35.21
C ALA A 275 11.50 -5.65 -34.32
N GLY A 276 10.19 -5.71 -34.65
CA GLY A 276 9.20 -6.49 -33.89
C GLY A 276 8.50 -5.73 -32.76
N GLY A 277 8.66 -4.40 -32.71
CA GLY A 277 8.00 -3.53 -31.73
C GLY A 277 8.50 -3.69 -30.30
N LEU A 278 7.77 -3.11 -29.34
CA LEU A 278 8.14 -3.17 -27.92
C LEU A 278 8.05 -4.59 -27.36
N ALA A 279 9.13 -5.07 -26.75
CA ALA A 279 9.17 -6.32 -26.02
C ALA A 279 8.90 -6.09 -24.53
N ILE A 280 7.92 -6.81 -23.98
CA ILE A 280 7.61 -6.82 -22.55
C ILE A 280 8.19 -8.08 -21.92
N LEU A 281 9.07 -7.92 -20.94
CA LEU A 281 9.65 -9.02 -20.18
C LEU A 281 9.20 -8.91 -18.71
N GLY A 282 8.29 -9.78 -18.29
CA GLY A 282 7.92 -9.91 -16.88
C GLY A 282 8.92 -10.81 -16.16
N THR A 283 9.53 -10.35 -15.07
CA THR A 283 10.55 -11.13 -14.35
C THR A 283 9.97 -12.09 -13.33
N GLU A 284 8.67 -11.93 -13.03
CA GLU A 284 7.85 -12.71 -12.11
C GLU A 284 6.37 -12.56 -12.51
N ARG A 285 5.52 -13.41 -11.94
CA ARG A 285 4.07 -13.26 -12.00
C ARG A 285 3.56 -12.57 -10.75
N HIS A 286 2.69 -11.57 -10.92
CA HIS A 286 2.05 -10.92 -9.78
C HIS A 286 0.98 -11.83 -9.17
N GLU A 287 0.58 -11.57 -7.93
CA GLU A 287 -0.55 -12.25 -7.29
C GLU A 287 -1.86 -12.07 -8.08
N SER A 288 -2.01 -10.93 -8.76
CA SER A 288 -3.16 -10.64 -9.61
C SER A 288 -2.79 -10.60 -11.09
N ARG A 289 -3.52 -11.37 -11.89
CA ARG A 289 -3.47 -11.40 -13.36
C ARG A 289 -3.75 -10.05 -13.96
N ARG A 290 -4.53 -9.21 -13.28
CA ARG A 290 -4.80 -7.83 -13.68
C ARG A 290 -3.51 -7.05 -13.87
N VAL A 291 -2.56 -7.16 -12.94
CA VAL A 291 -1.29 -6.43 -13.00
C VAL A 291 -0.41 -6.94 -14.15
N ASP A 292 -0.34 -8.26 -14.34
CA ASP A 292 0.36 -8.85 -15.48
C ASP A 292 -0.23 -8.36 -16.82
N ARG A 293 -1.57 -8.35 -16.95
CA ARG A 293 -2.25 -7.83 -18.15
C ARG A 293 -1.97 -6.34 -18.38
N GLN A 294 -1.84 -5.55 -17.31
CA GLN A 294 -1.46 -4.14 -17.42
C GLN A 294 -0.04 -3.98 -17.96
N LEU A 295 0.89 -4.81 -17.51
CA LEU A 295 2.26 -4.81 -18.02
C LEU A 295 2.30 -5.22 -19.51
N ARG A 296 1.61 -6.30 -19.89
CA ARG A 296 1.48 -6.73 -21.30
C ARG A 296 0.88 -5.65 -22.19
N GLY A 297 -0.16 -4.98 -21.70
CA GLY A 297 -0.87 -3.90 -22.37
C GLY A 297 -0.03 -2.64 -22.63
N ARG A 298 1.22 -2.58 -22.15
CA ARG A 298 2.15 -1.51 -22.53
C ARG A 298 2.71 -1.69 -23.94
N ALA A 299 2.68 -2.90 -24.50
CA ALA A 299 2.98 -3.18 -25.90
C ALA A 299 1.73 -3.50 -26.73
N GLY A 300 1.85 -3.41 -28.06
CA GLY A 300 0.77 -3.73 -28.99
C GLY A 300 -0.30 -2.64 -29.13
N ARG A 301 0.06 -1.37 -28.85
CA ARG A 301 -0.88 -0.25 -28.89
C ARG A 301 -1.24 0.10 -30.34
N GLN A 302 -2.51 0.40 -30.59
CA GLN A 302 -3.00 0.78 -31.94
C GLN A 302 -2.63 -0.21 -33.06
N GLY A 303 -2.57 -1.50 -32.74
CA GLY A 303 -2.20 -2.54 -33.71
C GLY A 303 -0.70 -2.63 -34.00
N ASP A 304 0.14 -1.94 -33.22
CA ASP A 304 1.59 -2.06 -33.34
C ASP A 304 2.05 -3.51 -33.07
N PRO A 305 3.14 -3.96 -33.71
CA PRO A 305 3.77 -5.21 -33.33
C PRO A 305 4.34 -5.08 -31.91
N GLY A 306 4.47 -6.22 -31.25
CA GLY A 306 5.05 -6.31 -29.93
C GLY A 306 4.99 -7.74 -29.44
N SER A 307 5.71 -8.02 -28.35
CA SER A 307 5.61 -9.32 -27.69
C SER A 307 5.59 -9.17 -26.19
N SER A 308 5.00 -10.14 -25.49
CA SER A 308 5.17 -10.28 -24.06
C SER A 308 5.64 -11.67 -23.68
N LYS A 309 6.53 -11.74 -22.70
CA LYS A 309 7.10 -12.99 -22.19
C LYS A 309 7.33 -12.86 -20.70
N PHE A 310 6.96 -13.88 -19.92
CA PHE A 310 7.18 -13.91 -18.48
C PHE A 310 8.19 -15.00 -18.13
N PHE A 311 9.11 -14.67 -17.24
CA PHE A 311 10.12 -15.56 -16.68
C PHE A 311 9.71 -15.83 -15.25
N VAL A 312 9.54 -17.09 -14.88
CA VAL A 312 9.02 -17.51 -13.57
C VAL A 312 9.99 -18.53 -12.99
N SER A 313 10.24 -18.46 -11.69
CA SER A 313 11.02 -19.46 -10.94
C SER A 313 10.12 -20.20 -9.96
N LEU A 314 10.41 -21.47 -9.70
CA LEU A 314 9.78 -22.22 -8.61
C LEU A 314 10.04 -21.62 -7.23
N GLU A 315 11.06 -20.78 -7.10
CA GLU A 315 11.40 -20.03 -5.89
C GLU A 315 10.67 -18.68 -5.77
N ASP A 316 9.90 -18.27 -6.78
CA ASP A 316 9.12 -17.02 -6.72
C ASP A 316 7.98 -17.13 -5.70
N ASP A 317 7.60 -16.00 -5.10
CA ASP A 317 6.67 -15.99 -3.97
C ASP A 317 5.31 -16.59 -4.33
N LEU A 318 4.80 -16.28 -5.53
CA LEU A 318 3.60 -16.91 -6.07
C LEU A 318 3.74 -18.43 -6.17
N MET A 319 4.88 -18.93 -6.66
CA MET A 319 5.09 -20.36 -6.87
C MET A 319 5.26 -21.11 -5.54
N ARG A 320 5.93 -20.48 -4.56
CA ARG A 320 6.11 -21.04 -3.21
C ARG A 320 4.77 -21.28 -2.50
N MET A 321 3.77 -20.43 -2.74
CA MET A 321 2.43 -20.63 -2.18
C MET A 321 1.71 -21.88 -2.73
N PHE A 322 2.15 -22.46 -3.86
CA PHE A 322 1.43 -23.52 -4.58
C PHE A 322 2.21 -24.82 -4.76
N GLY A 323 2.95 -25.24 -3.74
CA GLY A 323 3.57 -26.57 -3.71
C GLY A 323 4.72 -26.72 -4.70
N SER A 324 5.55 -25.67 -4.84
CA SER A 324 6.74 -25.65 -5.68
C SER A 324 7.68 -26.84 -5.41
N GLU A 325 7.75 -27.33 -4.18
CA GLU A 325 8.54 -28.51 -3.81
C GLU A 325 8.11 -29.79 -4.54
N ARG A 326 6.79 -29.99 -4.76
CA ARG A 326 6.30 -31.17 -5.51
C ARG A 326 6.70 -31.08 -6.97
N ILE A 327 6.59 -29.89 -7.57
CA ILE A 327 6.97 -29.63 -8.96
C ILE A 327 8.49 -29.80 -9.12
N ALA A 328 9.27 -29.22 -8.20
CA ALA A 328 10.73 -29.37 -8.18
C ALA A 328 11.16 -30.83 -8.04
N SER A 329 10.55 -31.59 -7.13
CA SER A 329 10.87 -33.02 -6.95
C SER A 329 10.52 -33.86 -8.18
N LEU A 330 9.47 -33.48 -8.91
CA LEU A 330 9.07 -34.15 -10.15
C LEU A 330 10.02 -33.80 -11.29
N MET A 331 10.53 -32.56 -11.34
CA MET A 331 11.58 -32.14 -12.27
C MET A 331 12.87 -32.93 -12.06
N ASP A 332 13.29 -33.09 -10.80
CA ASP A 332 14.49 -33.87 -10.44
C ASP A 332 14.34 -35.34 -10.86
N ARG A 333 13.14 -35.93 -10.68
CA ARG A 333 12.84 -37.30 -11.12
C ARG A 333 12.77 -37.46 -12.63
N MET A 334 12.34 -36.43 -13.36
CA MET A 334 12.29 -36.42 -14.82
C MET A 334 13.63 -36.11 -15.48
N GLY A 335 14.68 -35.84 -14.68
CA GLY A 335 16.04 -35.62 -15.17
C GLY A 335 16.29 -34.24 -15.75
N TYR A 336 15.46 -33.24 -15.41
CA TYR A 336 15.68 -31.86 -15.84
C TYR A 336 16.98 -31.32 -15.25
N LYS A 337 17.87 -30.82 -16.11
CA LYS A 337 19.17 -30.27 -15.70
C LYS A 337 19.09 -28.79 -15.34
N GLU A 338 20.08 -28.34 -14.56
CA GLU A 338 20.30 -26.93 -14.27
C GLU A 338 20.42 -26.14 -15.58
N GLY A 339 19.59 -25.11 -15.75
CA GLY A 339 19.47 -24.30 -16.97
C GLY A 339 18.41 -24.76 -17.98
N GLU A 340 17.73 -25.89 -17.78
CA GLU A 340 16.64 -26.31 -18.68
C GLU A 340 15.35 -25.53 -18.42
N VAL A 341 14.77 -24.99 -19.50
CA VAL A 341 13.53 -24.21 -19.45
C VAL A 341 12.35 -25.13 -19.66
N ILE A 342 11.37 -25.08 -18.77
CA ILE A 342 10.09 -25.74 -19.02
C ILE A 342 9.14 -24.78 -19.70
N GLN A 343 8.77 -25.12 -20.93
CA GLN A 343 7.69 -24.48 -21.66
C GLN A 343 6.60 -25.53 -21.88
N HIS A 344 5.58 -25.51 -21.02
CA HIS A 344 4.44 -26.41 -21.20
C HIS A 344 3.13 -25.72 -20.80
N LYS A 345 2.12 -25.81 -21.68
CA LYS A 345 0.78 -25.24 -21.46
C LYS A 345 0.18 -25.62 -20.11
N MET A 346 0.45 -26.84 -19.63
CA MET A 346 -0.02 -27.32 -18.32
C MET A 346 0.53 -26.49 -17.15
N ILE A 347 1.78 -26.03 -17.22
CA ILE A 347 2.38 -25.22 -16.17
C ILE A 347 1.81 -23.81 -16.21
N SER A 348 1.72 -23.18 -17.38
CA SER A 348 1.10 -21.85 -17.51
C SER A 348 -0.34 -21.83 -16.99
N ASN A 349 -1.13 -22.87 -17.30
CA ASN A 349 -2.49 -23.01 -16.78
C ASN A 349 -2.52 -23.22 -15.25
N SER A 350 -1.51 -23.88 -14.68
CA SER A 350 -1.41 -24.08 -13.23
C SER A 350 -1.07 -22.79 -12.51
N ILE A 351 -0.18 -21.97 -13.08
CA ILE A 351 0.13 -20.61 -12.60
C ILE A 351 -1.13 -19.75 -12.64
N GLU A 352 -1.90 -19.78 -13.74
CA GLU A 352 -3.12 -18.99 -13.85
C GLU A 352 -4.16 -19.37 -12.78
N ARG A 353 -4.31 -20.67 -12.49
CA ARG A 353 -5.17 -21.17 -11.41
C ARG A 353 -4.68 -20.74 -10.04
N ALA A 354 -3.36 -20.73 -9.82
CA ALA A 354 -2.75 -20.25 -8.60
C ALA A 354 -3.09 -18.76 -8.39
N GLN A 355 -2.86 -17.91 -9.40
CA GLN A 355 -3.22 -16.48 -9.34
C GLN A 355 -4.71 -16.29 -9.04
N LYS A 356 -5.60 -17.00 -9.74
CA LYS A 356 -7.05 -16.91 -9.49
C LYS A 356 -7.42 -17.23 -8.03
N LYS A 357 -6.79 -18.23 -7.43
CA LYS A 357 -7.04 -18.59 -6.03
C LYS A 357 -6.52 -17.54 -5.04
N VAL A 358 -5.38 -16.90 -5.35
CA VAL A 358 -4.88 -15.76 -4.55
C VAL A 358 -5.81 -14.56 -4.70
N GLU A 359 -6.28 -14.25 -5.92
CA GLU A 359 -7.27 -13.20 -6.20
C GLU A 359 -8.55 -13.41 -5.38
N GLU A 360 -9.13 -14.62 -5.40
CA GLU A 360 -10.33 -14.96 -4.63
C GLU A 360 -10.12 -14.80 -3.12
N ASN A 361 -8.96 -15.23 -2.60
CA ASN A 361 -8.63 -15.07 -1.19
C ASN A 361 -8.48 -13.59 -0.80
N ASN A 362 -7.75 -12.80 -1.61
CA ASN A 362 -7.57 -11.37 -1.39
C ASN A 362 -8.89 -10.60 -1.50
N PHE A 363 -9.79 -11.01 -2.40
CA PHE A 363 -11.15 -10.48 -2.47
C PHE A 363 -11.95 -10.79 -1.19
N GLY A 364 -11.92 -12.03 -0.70
CA GLY A 364 -12.60 -12.41 0.54
C GLY A 364 -12.09 -11.66 1.78
N ILE A 365 -10.80 -11.34 1.86
CA ILE A 365 -10.24 -10.49 2.91
C ILE A 365 -10.78 -9.06 2.80
N ARG A 366 -10.71 -8.46 1.61
CA ARG A 366 -11.18 -7.09 1.37
C ARG A 366 -12.67 -6.93 1.61
N LYS A 367 -13.47 -7.92 1.22
CA LYS A 367 -14.91 -7.95 1.48
C LYS A 367 -15.21 -7.92 2.98
N ARG A 368 -14.54 -8.76 3.77
CA ARG A 368 -14.70 -8.76 5.23
C ARG A 368 -14.31 -7.41 5.84
N LEU A 369 -13.18 -6.84 5.42
CA LEU A 369 -12.76 -5.51 5.89
C LEU A 369 -13.80 -4.42 5.57
N LEU A 370 -14.40 -4.46 4.38
CA LEU A 370 -15.47 -3.56 4.00
C LEU A 370 -16.73 -3.77 4.85
N GLU A 371 -17.09 -5.02 5.14
CA GLU A 371 -18.24 -5.33 6.02
C GLU A 371 -18.04 -4.75 7.43
N TYR A 372 -16.82 -4.78 7.99
CA TYR A 372 -16.51 -4.11 9.26
C TYR A 372 -16.58 -2.57 9.15
N ASP A 373 -16.05 -2.00 8.08
CA ASP A 373 -16.08 -0.55 7.84
C ASP A 373 -17.51 -0.03 7.66
N ASP A 374 -18.36 -0.78 6.95
CA ASP A 374 -19.78 -0.46 6.75
C ASP A 374 -20.59 -0.48 8.06
N VAL A 375 -20.11 -1.17 9.11
CA VAL A 375 -20.70 -1.07 10.47
C VAL A 375 -20.26 0.22 11.17
N MET A 376 -19.01 0.63 11.02
CA MET A 376 -18.47 1.86 11.61
C MET A 376 -18.97 3.13 10.91
N ASN A 377 -19.35 3.03 9.64
CA ASN A 377 -19.82 4.12 8.80
C ASN A 377 -21.35 4.31 8.80
N LYS A 378 -22.08 3.54 9.62
CA LYS A 378 -23.50 3.78 9.96
C LYS A 378 -23.60 4.76 11.10
#